data_AF-A0A2S1XL37-F1
#
_entry.id   AF-A0A2S1XL37-F1
#
_cell.length_a   1.000
_cell.length_b   1.000
_cell.length_c   1.000
_cell.angle_alpha   90.00
_cell.angle_beta   90.00
_cell.angle_gamma   90.00
#
_symmetry.space_group_name_H-M   'P 1'
#
loop_
_entity.id
_entity.type
_entity.pdbx_description
1 polymer ?
#
loop_
_entity_poly.entity_id
_entity_poly.type
_entity_poly.pdbx_seq_one_letter_code
_entity_poly.pdbx_strand_id
1 'polypeptide(L)'
;MRMNPLDRAIAFVSPRAALRRVQARAALELTVRTYEAVSAARANGRRAPATGPNSELRGGAFLRRLSREAVRNAGPARSAVSKLVTNIVGTGIMPRAATGNEKLDKALNDGFAQWSRECLAGTRGGNFVTLQVLAGRSMVEGGETLTRRRTRQDRDGLFVPVQAELMEPDLLDEQKTVALDNGYIFQGVEFSPTDTPRAYWLFDAHPGQP
;
A
#
# COMPACT_ATOMS: atom_id res chain seq x y z
N MET A 1 7.75 43.21 13.28
CA MET A 1 7.65 43.30 14.76
C MET A 1 7.48 44.77 15.14
N ARG A 2 6.44 45.14 15.90
CA ARG A 2 6.24 46.54 16.34
C ARG A 2 7.11 46.84 17.57
N MET A 3 7.83 47.95 17.59
CA MET A 3 8.62 48.39 18.74
C MET A 3 7.70 48.68 19.95
N ASN A 4 7.98 48.03 21.08
CA ASN A 4 7.28 48.29 22.34
C ASN A 4 7.74 49.64 22.92
N PRO A 5 6.95 50.38 23.71
CA PRO A 5 7.38 51.52 24.52
C PRO A 5 8.78 51.43 25.13
N LEU A 6 9.18 50.28 25.67
CA LEU A 6 10.54 50.04 26.19
C LEU A 6 11.62 50.12 25.09
N ASP A 7 11.38 49.53 23.93
CA ASP A 7 12.32 49.60 22.81
C ASP A 7 12.43 51.03 22.26
N ARG A 8 11.35 51.82 22.36
CA ARG A 8 11.35 53.25 22.00
C ARG A 8 12.12 54.10 23.00
N ALA A 9 11.94 53.86 24.30
CA ALA A 9 12.69 54.55 25.35
C ALA A 9 14.20 54.25 25.26
N ILE A 10 14.57 52.99 25.01
CA ILE A 10 15.96 52.61 24.80
C ILE A 10 16.49 53.20 23.47
N ALA A 11 15.66 53.28 22.42
CA ALA A 11 16.08 53.87 21.15
C ALA A 11 16.38 55.36 21.26
N PHE A 12 15.67 56.08 22.14
CA PHE A 12 15.90 57.49 22.40
C PHE A 12 17.28 57.74 23.04
N VAL A 13 17.70 56.89 23.98
CA VAL A 13 18.97 57.05 24.71
C VAL A 13 20.15 56.34 24.01
N SER A 14 19.90 55.17 23.43
CA SER A 14 20.91 54.34 22.75
C SER A 14 20.29 53.54 21.59
N PRO A 15 20.27 54.10 20.38
CA PRO A 15 19.69 53.45 19.20
C PRO A 15 20.28 52.06 18.90
N ARG A 16 21.60 51.90 19.12
CA ARG A 16 22.30 50.62 18.88
C ARG A 16 21.91 49.53 19.89
N ALA A 17 21.60 49.89 21.13
CA ALA A 17 21.13 48.95 22.13
C ALA A 17 19.68 48.52 21.84
N ALA A 18 18.84 49.46 21.42
CA ALA A 18 17.46 49.18 21.03
C ALA A 18 17.37 48.24 19.83
N LEU A 19 18.17 48.47 18.78
CA LEU A 19 18.19 47.59 17.60
C LEU A 19 18.58 46.16 17.97
N ARG A 20 19.64 45.99 18.78
CA ARG A 20 20.08 44.67 19.25
C ARG A 20 18.99 43.96 20.05
N ARG A 21 18.25 44.69 20.88
CA ARG A 21 17.12 44.13 21.65
C ARG A 21 15.97 43.71 20.74
N VAL A 22 15.60 44.53 19.76
CA VAL A 22 14.53 44.18 18.79
C VAL A 22 14.92 42.95 17.97
N GLN A 23 16.18 42.86 17.53
CA GLN A 23 16.70 41.69 16.82
C GLN A 23 16.68 40.43 17.70
N ALA A 24 17.14 40.52 18.95
CA ALA A 24 17.09 39.40 19.89
C ALA A 24 15.66 38.94 20.17
N ARG A 25 14.71 39.87 20.29
CA ARG A 25 13.29 39.55 20.47
C ARG A 25 12.68 38.90 19.23
N ALA A 26 13.04 39.37 18.03
CA ALA A 26 12.60 38.74 16.78
C ALA A 26 13.13 37.31 16.65
N ALA A 27 14.39 37.08 17.03
CA ALA A 27 14.99 35.75 17.07
C ALA A 27 14.26 34.84 18.08
N LEU A 28 13.97 35.33 19.28
CA LEU A 28 13.19 34.59 20.30
C LEU A 28 11.77 34.27 19.82
N GLU A 29 11.09 35.20 19.16
CA GLU A 29 9.74 34.97 18.62
C GLU A 29 9.74 33.89 17.53
N LEU A 30 10.75 33.87 16.66
CA LEU A 30 10.94 32.80 15.67
C LEU A 30 11.17 31.46 16.36
N THR A 31 12.00 31.41 17.41
CA THR A 31 12.21 30.19 18.19
C THR A 31 10.92 29.70 18.85
N VAL A 32 10.14 30.58 19.48
CA VAL A 32 8.86 30.23 20.10
C VAL A 32 7.86 29.73 19.06
N ARG A 33 7.73 30.40 17.90
CA ARG A 33 6.85 29.93 16.81
C ARG A 33 7.27 28.59 16.23
N THR A 34 8.57 28.35 16.06
CA THR A 34 9.06 27.02 15.63
C THR A 34 8.80 25.96 16.68
N TYR A 35 8.96 26.27 17.97
CA TYR A 35 8.64 25.36 19.07
C TYR A 35 7.14 25.08 19.17
N GLU A 36 6.29 26.08 18.96
CA GLU A 36 4.82 25.95 18.88
C GLU A 36 4.39 25.17 17.65
N ALA A 37 5.00 25.36 16.47
CA ALA A 37 4.71 24.55 15.27
C ALA A 37 5.13 23.08 15.47
N VAL A 38 6.28 22.85 16.11
CA VAL A 38 6.75 21.51 16.53
C VAL A 38 5.86 20.92 17.64
N SER A 39 5.20 21.76 18.45
CA SER A 39 4.28 21.32 19.51
C SER A 39 2.83 21.17 19.05
N ALA A 40 2.38 21.87 18.01
CA ALA A 40 1.10 21.64 17.35
C ALA A 40 1.07 20.26 16.67
N ALA A 41 2.22 19.80 16.18
CA ALA A 41 2.43 18.40 15.79
C ALA A 41 2.33 17.40 16.96
N ARG A 42 2.30 17.86 18.23
CA ARG A 42 2.17 17.03 19.45
C ARG A 42 0.77 17.01 20.05
N ALA A 43 -0.22 17.69 19.45
CA ALA A 43 -1.56 17.84 20.03
C ALA A 43 -2.34 16.52 20.23
N ASN A 44 -1.92 15.41 19.59
CA ASN A 44 -2.49 14.07 19.78
C ASN A 44 -1.48 13.04 20.33
N GLY A 45 -0.36 13.48 20.91
CA GLY A 45 0.66 12.58 21.49
C GLY A 45 1.41 11.70 20.47
N ARG A 46 1.10 11.81 19.17
CA ARG A 46 1.77 11.06 18.11
C ARG A 46 2.85 11.94 17.48
N ARG A 47 4.12 11.58 17.68
CA ARG A 47 5.20 12.04 16.79
C ARG A 47 4.88 11.53 15.39
N ALA A 48 4.86 12.40 14.39
CA ALA A 48 5.07 11.95 13.02
C ALA A 48 6.48 11.33 12.98
N PRO A 49 6.62 10.02 12.75
CA PRO A 49 7.93 9.41 12.78
C PRO A 49 8.73 9.92 11.56
N ALA A 50 10.02 10.18 11.75
CA ALA A 50 10.95 10.62 10.70
C ALA A 50 11.44 9.42 9.89
N THR A 51 10.51 8.54 9.54
CA THR A 51 10.73 7.24 8.92
C THR A 51 10.26 7.32 7.47
N GLY A 52 11.08 6.79 6.57
CA GLY A 52 10.68 6.65 5.18
C GLY A 52 9.53 5.62 5.05
N PRO A 53 8.77 5.64 3.94
CA PRO A 53 7.69 4.69 3.68
C PRO A 53 8.13 3.23 3.88
N ASN A 54 9.35 2.89 3.47
CA ASN A 54 9.90 1.53 3.60
C ASN A 54 10.18 1.11 5.05
N SER A 55 10.48 2.05 5.96
CA SER A 55 10.63 1.73 7.38
C SER A 55 9.30 1.46 8.08
N GLU A 56 8.21 2.07 7.62
CA GLU A 56 6.85 1.82 8.13
C GLU A 56 6.31 0.43 7.73
N LEU A 57 6.79 -0.10 6.60
CA LEU A 57 6.42 -1.44 6.14
C LEU A 57 6.95 -2.57 7.03
N ARG A 58 7.91 -2.32 7.93
CA ARG A 58 8.50 -3.37 8.81
C ARG A 58 7.51 -3.98 9.81
N GLY A 59 6.33 -3.37 9.99
CA GLY A 59 5.23 -3.89 10.81
C GLY A 59 4.10 -4.56 10.01
N GLY A 60 4.25 -4.74 8.69
CA GLY A 60 3.20 -5.21 7.78
C GLY A 60 2.49 -6.49 8.24
N ALA A 61 3.25 -7.58 8.44
CA ALA A 61 2.70 -8.85 8.94
C ALA A 61 1.89 -8.72 10.25
N PHE A 62 2.33 -7.88 11.19
CA PHE A 62 1.60 -7.69 12.46
C PHE A 62 0.28 -6.94 12.25
N LEU A 63 0.30 -5.86 11.47
CA LEU A 63 -0.92 -5.11 11.13
C LEU A 63 -1.90 -5.96 10.33
N ARG A 64 -1.42 -6.81 9.42
CA ARG A 64 -2.22 -7.78 8.69
C ARG A 64 -2.93 -8.76 9.63
N ARG A 65 -2.22 -9.30 10.63
CA ARG A 65 -2.82 -10.20 11.63
C ARG A 65 -3.91 -9.49 12.45
N LEU A 66 -3.64 -8.27 12.92
CA LEU A 66 -4.62 -7.47 13.65
C LEU A 66 -5.85 -7.14 12.79
N SER A 67 -5.66 -6.80 11.52
CA SER A 67 -6.74 -6.56 10.55
C SER A 67 -7.63 -7.81 10.39
N ARG A 68 -7.03 -8.98 10.15
CA ARG A 68 -7.74 -10.25 10.03
C ARG A 68 -8.47 -10.63 11.33
N GLU A 69 -7.86 -10.41 12.48
CA GLU A 69 -8.50 -10.62 13.78
C GLU A 69 -9.73 -9.72 13.96
N ALA A 70 -9.60 -8.42 13.66
CA ALA A 70 -10.70 -7.47 13.72
C ALA A 70 -11.87 -7.89 12.81
N VAL A 71 -11.59 -8.34 11.59
CA VAL A 71 -12.64 -8.82 10.66
C VAL A 71 -13.35 -10.08 11.17
N ARG A 72 -12.62 -10.98 11.84
CA ARG A 72 -13.19 -12.20 12.43
C ARG A 72 -14.08 -11.87 13.63
N ASN A 73 -13.63 -10.99 14.52
CA ASN A 73 -14.24 -10.78 15.83
C ASN A 73 -15.22 -9.60 15.88
N ALA A 74 -15.04 -8.57 15.06
CA ALA A 74 -15.85 -7.34 15.10
C ALA A 74 -16.75 -7.21 13.86
N GLY A 75 -18.07 -7.25 14.09
CA GLY A 75 -19.10 -7.03 13.06
C GLY A 75 -18.90 -5.75 12.23
N PRO A 76 -18.57 -4.58 12.84
CA PRO A 76 -18.30 -3.36 12.10
C PRO A 76 -17.12 -3.47 11.13
N ALA A 77 -16.02 -4.11 11.54
CA ALA A 77 -14.85 -4.30 10.68
C ALA A 77 -15.20 -5.20 9.48
N ARG A 78 -15.91 -6.30 9.72
CA ARG A 78 -16.40 -7.19 8.65
C ARG A 78 -17.31 -6.44 7.66
N SER A 79 -18.23 -5.62 8.16
CA SER A 79 -19.12 -4.82 7.32
C SER A 79 -18.35 -3.77 6.49
N ALA A 80 -17.35 -3.12 7.10
CA ALA A 80 -16.51 -2.14 6.41
C ALA A 80 -15.73 -2.79 5.26
N VAL A 81 -15.08 -3.93 5.49
CA VAL A 81 -14.36 -4.66 4.44
C VAL A 81 -15.30 -5.06 3.32
N SER A 82 -16.44 -5.68 3.62
CA SER A 82 -17.40 -6.08 2.59
C SER A 82 -17.87 -4.89 1.75
N LYS A 83 -18.19 -3.75 2.37
CA LYS A 83 -18.60 -2.54 1.64
C LYS A 83 -17.49 -1.99 0.74
N LEU A 84 -16.25 -1.96 1.23
CA LEU A 84 -15.11 -1.52 0.43
C LEU A 84 -14.89 -2.43 -0.78
N VAL A 85 -14.86 -3.74 -0.58
CA VAL A 85 -14.67 -4.72 -1.66
C VAL A 85 -15.80 -4.62 -2.69
N THR A 86 -17.05 -4.55 -2.24
CA THR A 86 -18.21 -4.38 -3.15
C THR A 86 -18.12 -3.09 -3.95
N ASN A 87 -17.70 -1.97 -3.35
CA ASN A 87 -17.56 -0.70 -4.06
C ASN A 87 -16.37 -0.68 -5.02
N ILE A 88 -15.27 -1.36 -4.68
CA ILE A 88 -14.08 -1.45 -5.53
C ILE A 88 -14.37 -2.31 -6.77
N VAL A 89 -15.00 -3.47 -6.59
CA VAL A 89 -15.29 -4.40 -7.69
C VAL A 89 -16.52 -3.96 -8.49
N GLY A 90 -17.52 -3.38 -7.81
CA GLY A 90 -18.79 -2.99 -8.40
C GLY A 90 -19.51 -4.18 -9.02
N THR A 91 -19.88 -4.04 -10.30
CA THR A 91 -20.52 -5.10 -11.10
C THR A 91 -19.52 -6.10 -11.71
N GLY A 92 -18.22 -5.94 -11.43
CA GLY A 92 -17.15 -6.68 -12.07
C GLY A 92 -16.49 -5.87 -13.18
N ILE A 93 -15.16 -5.83 -13.17
CA ILE A 93 -14.35 -5.18 -14.19
C ILE A 93 -14.23 -6.14 -15.36
N MET A 94 -14.79 -5.79 -16.52
CA MET A 94 -14.73 -6.65 -17.71
C MET A 94 -13.95 -5.93 -18.81
N PRO A 95 -12.86 -6.53 -19.34
CA PRO A 95 -12.14 -5.95 -20.45
C PRO A 95 -13.05 -5.92 -21.68
N ARG A 96 -12.90 -4.88 -22.50
CA ARG A 96 -13.49 -4.80 -23.83
C ARG A 96 -12.38 -4.65 -24.85
N ALA A 97 -12.35 -5.56 -25.81
CA ALA A 97 -11.45 -5.45 -26.96
C ALA A 97 -11.79 -4.18 -27.77
N ALA A 98 -10.73 -3.47 -28.18
CA ALA A 98 -10.82 -2.25 -28.96
C ALA A 98 -9.74 -2.28 -30.06
N THR A 99 -9.80 -3.30 -30.91
CA THR A 99 -8.84 -3.52 -32.01
C THR A 99 -9.19 -2.75 -33.27
N GLY A 100 -10.40 -2.19 -33.37
CA GLY A 100 -10.92 -1.49 -34.54
C GLY A 100 -11.56 -2.41 -35.59
N ASN A 101 -11.57 -3.72 -35.33
CA ASN A 101 -12.27 -4.71 -36.15
C ASN A 101 -13.34 -5.42 -35.32
N GLU A 102 -14.62 -5.13 -35.60
CA GLU A 102 -15.75 -5.64 -34.83
C GLU A 102 -15.79 -7.17 -34.73
N LYS A 103 -15.38 -7.88 -35.79
CA LYS A 103 -15.35 -9.35 -35.78
C LYS A 103 -14.28 -9.88 -34.83
N LEU A 104 -13.11 -9.25 -34.82
CA LEU A 104 -12.01 -9.62 -33.93
C LEU A 104 -12.34 -9.26 -32.48
N ASP A 105 -12.92 -8.09 -32.25
CA ASP A 105 -13.33 -7.64 -30.92
C ASP A 105 -14.40 -8.59 -30.33
N LYS A 106 -15.37 -9.01 -31.14
CA LYS A 106 -16.35 -10.01 -30.72
C LYS A 106 -15.68 -11.33 -30.33
N ALA A 107 -14.77 -11.85 -31.16
CA ALA A 107 -14.07 -13.11 -30.88
C ALA A 107 -13.24 -13.03 -29.58
N LEU A 108 -12.55 -11.91 -29.34
CA LEU A 108 -11.77 -11.70 -28.12
C LEU A 108 -12.67 -11.58 -26.88
N ASN A 109 -13.77 -10.84 -26.98
CA ASN A 109 -14.72 -10.70 -25.87
C ASN A 109 -15.40 -12.03 -25.53
N ASP A 110 -15.79 -12.82 -26.53
CA ASP A 110 -16.37 -14.15 -26.34
C ASP A 110 -15.36 -15.13 -25.73
N GLY A 111 -14.12 -15.11 -26.24
CA GLY A 111 -13.03 -15.92 -25.71
C GLY A 111 -12.68 -15.57 -24.25
N PHE A 112 -12.67 -14.27 -23.93
CA PHE A 112 -12.50 -13.81 -22.55
C PHE A 112 -13.65 -14.28 -21.66
N ALA A 113 -14.90 -14.18 -22.11
CA ALA A 113 -16.05 -14.63 -21.35
C ALA A 113 -16.00 -16.15 -21.08
N GLN A 114 -15.49 -16.94 -22.03
CA GLN A 114 -15.29 -18.38 -21.85
C GLN A 114 -14.19 -18.67 -20.83
N TRP A 115 -13.00 -18.09 -21.02
CA TRP A 115 -11.87 -18.24 -20.09
C TRP A 115 -12.21 -17.76 -18.68
N SER A 116 -12.96 -16.66 -18.56
CA SER A 116 -13.39 -16.07 -17.30
C SER A 116 -14.11 -17.07 -16.39
N ARG A 117 -14.77 -18.11 -16.91
CA ARG A 117 -15.48 -19.12 -16.11
C ARG A 117 -14.56 -20.14 -15.43
N GLU A 118 -13.32 -20.23 -15.88
CA GLU A 118 -12.33 -21.24 -15.45
C GLU A 118 -10.97 -20.63 -15.12
N CYS A 119 -10.88 -19.30 -15.03
CA CYS A 119 -9.62 -18.59 -14.91
C CYS A 119 -8.95 -18.78 -13.54
N LEU A 120 -9.70 -19.12 -12.48
CA LEU A 120 -9.17 -19.20 -11.11
C LEU A 120 -8.70 -20.62 -10.79
N ALA A 121 -7.40 -20.79 -10.53
CA ALA A 121 -6.82 -22.06 -10.13
C ALA A 121 -7.23 -22.46 -8.70
N GLY A 122 -7.44 -23.76 -8.47
CA GLY A 122 -7.67 -24.32 -7.13
C GLY A 122 -9.04 -24.03 -6.51
N THR A 123 -9.88 -23.21 -7.16
CA THR A 123 -11.24 -22.89 -6.71
C THR A 123 -12.26 -23.45 -7.69
N ARG A 124 -13.08 -24.40 -7.25
CA ARG A 124 -14.13 -24.99 -8.09
C ARG A 124 -15.21 -23.94 -8.39
N GLY A 125 -15.45 -23.68 -9.68
CA GLY A 125 -16.41 -22.66 -10.12
C GLY A 125 -15.94 -21.22 -9.93
N GLY A 126 -14.63 -21.01 -9.68
CA GLY A 126 -14.05 -19.68 -9.58
C GLY A 126 -13.99 -18.98 -10.94
N ASN A 127 -14.65 -17.83 -11.04
CA ASN A 127 -14.65 -17.02 -12.25
C ASN A 127 -13.84 -15.71 -12.07
N PHE A 128 -13.77 -14.89 -13.12
CA PHE A 128 -13.00 -13.65 -13.09
C PHE A 128 -13.54 -12.62 -12.07
N VAL A 129 -14.85 -12.59 -11.84
CA VAL A 129 -15.45 -11.74 -10.81
C VAL A 129 -15.07 -12.25 -9.42
N THR A 130 -15.10 -13.57 -9.19
CA THR A 130 -14.60 -14.17 -7.95
C THR A 130 -13.14 -13.82 -7.71
N LEU A 131 -12.30 -13.88 -8.75
CA LEU A 131 -10.90 -13.47 -8.68
C LEU A 131 -10.78 -12.01 -8.23
N GLN A 132 -11.56 -11.10 -8.80
CA GLN A 132 -11.54 -9.68 -8.41
C GLN A 132 -11.98 -9.47 -6.95
N VAL A 133 -13.03 -10.16 -6.51
CA VAL A 133 -13.53 -10.07 -5.15
C VAL A 133 -12.49 -10.59 -4.16
N LEU A 134 -11.88 -11.75 -4.44
CA LEU A 134 -10.85 -12.31 -3.57
C LEU A 134 -9.59 -11.45 -3.56
N ALA A 135 -9.15 -10.94 -4.71
CA ALA A 135 -8.00 -10.06 -4.81
C ALA A 135 -8.24 -8.72 -4.10
N GLY A 136 -9.41 -8.10 -4.29
CA GLY A 136 -9.80 -6.87 -3.61
C GLY A 136 -9.94 -7.07 -2.11
N ARG A 137 -10.47 -8.21 -1.67
CA ARG A 137 -10.57 -8.55 -0.26
C ARG A 137 -9.21 -8.78 0.39
N SER A 138 -8.31 -9.51 -0.27
CA SER A 138 -6.94 -9.69 0.21
C SER A 138 -6.18 -8.37 0.27
N MET A 139 -6.41 -7.45 -0.67
CA MET A 139 -5.85 -6.10 -0.62
C MET A 139 -6.37 -5.31 0.59
N VAL A 140 -7.68 -5.33 0.85
CA VAL A 140 -8.28 -4.56 1.96
C VAL A 140 -7.93 -5.15 3.34
N GLU A 141 -7.98 -6.47 3.49
CA GLU A 141 -7.69 -7.14 4.76
C GLU A 141 -6.18 -7.31 4.99
N GLY A 142 -5.45 -7.65 3.94
CA GLY A 142 -4.05 -8.07 3.96
C GLY A 142 -3.03 -7.02 3.49
N GLY A 143 -3.49 -5.89 2.96
CA GLY A 143 -2.66 -4.83 2.37
C GLY A 143 -2.20 -5.12 0.95
N GLU A 144 -2.23 -6.38 0.52
CA GLU A 144 -1.66 -6.84 -0.75
C GLU A 144 -2.23 -8.21 -1.16
N THR A 145 -2.03 -8.56 -2.42
CA THR A 145 -2.47 -9.82 -3.02
C THR A 145 -1.42 -10.24 -4.05
N LEU A 146 -0.99 -11.51 -3.98
CA LEU A 146 -0.13 -12.09 -5.00
C LEU A 146 -0.95 -12.90 -6.00
N THR A 147 -0.69 -12.73 -7.29
CA THR A 147 -1.34 -13.51 -8.34
C THR A 147 -0.29 -14.20 -9.19
N ARG A 148 -0.27 -15.53 -9.17
CA ARG A 148 0.65 -16.34 -9.97
C ARG A 148 -0.04 -16.83 -11.24
N ARG A 149 0.55 -16.55 -12.41
CA ARG A 149 0.12 -17.14 -13.68
C ARG A 149 0.53 -18.62 -13.71
N ARG A 150 -0.45 -19.51 -13.80
CA ARG A 150 -0.23 -20.95 -13.99
C ARG A 150 -0.54 -21.35 -15.42
N THR A 151 0.46 -21.80 -16.15
CA THR A 151 0.25 -22.47 -17.44
C THR A 151 -0.20 -23.91 -17.17
N ARG A 152 -1.21 -24.37 -17.91
CA ARG A 152 -1.83 -25.69 -17.79
C ARG A 152 -1.49 -26.56 -19.00
N GLN A 153 -1.64 -27.87 -18.84
CA GLN A 153 -1.42 -28.80 -19.93
C GLN A 153 -2.74 -29.01 -20.69
N ASP A 154 -2.67 -29.39 -21.96
CA ASP A 154 -3.87 -29.58 -22.80
C ASP A 154 -4.83 -30.62 -22.20
N ARG A 155 -4.31 -31.62 -21.48
CA ARG A 155 -5.09 -32.63 -20.76
C ARG A 155 -6.02 -32.07 -19.68
N ASP A 156 -5.76 -30.84 -19.21
CA ASP A 156 -6.57 -30.18 -18.18
C ASP A 156 -7.91 -29.66 -18.75
N GLY A 157 -8.10 -29.69 -20.08
CA GLY A 157 -9.38 -29.44 -20.74
C GLY A 157 -9.87 -27.98 -20.70
N LEU A 158 -8.96 -27.03 -20.47
CA LEU A 158 -9.28 -25.60 -20.43
C LEU A 158 -9.33 -25.01 -21.84
N PHE A 159 -10.21 -24.04 -22.07
CA PHE A 159 -10.30 -23.28 -23.31
C PHE A 159 -9.01 -22.49 -23.59
N VAL A 160 -8.47 -21.83 -22.56
CA VAL A 160 -7.13 -21.24 -22.60
C VAL A 160 -6.30 -21.89 -21.50
N PRO A 161 -5.10 -22.44 -21.79
CA PRO A 161 -4.28 -23.20 -20.85
C PRO A 161 -3.54 -22.28 -19.87
N VAL A 162 -4.21 -21.27 -19.34
CA VAL A 162 -3.67 -20.32 -18.37
C VAL A 162 -4.71 -20.09 -17.29
N GLN A 163 -4.30 -20.17 -16.03
CA GLN A 163 -5.09 -19.79 -14.88
C GLN A 163 -4.32 -18.80 -14.01
N ALA A 164 -5.05 -18.03 -13.23
CA ALA A 164 -4.53 -17.20 -12.16
C ALA A 164 -4.71 -17.94 -10.84
N GLU A 165 -3.64 -18.04 -10.07
CA GLU A 165 -3.65 -18.55 -8.71
C GLU A 165 -3.47 -17.36 -7.77
N LEU A 166 -4.50 -17.08 -6.98
CA LEU A 166 -4.41 -16.10 -5.92
C LEU A 166 -3.67 -16.72 -4.74
N MET A 167 -2.63 -16.05 -4.29
CA MET A 167 -1.79 -16.48 -3.19
C MET A 167 -1.88 -15.44 -2.08
N GLU A 168 -1.96 -15.94 -0.85
CA GLU A 168 -1.96 -15.07 0.32
C GLU A 168 -0.59 -14.37 0.45
N PRO A 169 -0.58 -13.08 0.84
CA PRO A 169 0.66 -12.34 1.05
C PRO A 169 1.52 -12.92 2.18
N ASP A 170 0.92 -13.67 3.11
CA ASP A 170 1.63 -14.40 4.17
C ASP A 170 2.63 -15.44 3.65
N LEU A 171 2.51 -15.85 2.38
CA LEU A 171 3.52 -16.69 1.74
C LEU A 171 4.79 -15.92 1.38
N LEU A 172 4.76 -14.58 1.31
CA LEU A 172 5.94 -13.78 1.05
C LEU A 172 6.86 -13.75 2.28
N ASP A 173 8.14 -14.03 2.08
CA ASP A 173 9.14 -13.95 3.13
C ASP A 173 9.52 -12.48 3.40
N GLU A 174 8.66 -11.78 4.13
CA GLU A 174 8.85 -10.38 4.54
C GLU A 174 10.12 -10.16 5.39
N GLN A 175 10.69 -11.23 5.96
CA GLN A 175 11.92 -11.15 6.75
C GLN A 175 13.17 -11.16 5.87
N LYS A 176 13.06 -11.62 4.62
CA LYS A 176 14.17 -11.67 3.67
C LYS A 176 14.51 -10.25 3.19
N THR A 177 15.55 -9.67 3.77
CA THR A 177 16.13 -8.40 3.33
C THR A 177 17.65 -8.55 3.25
N VAL A 178 18.19 -8.55 2.03
CA VAL A 178 19.59 -8.92 1.75
C VAL A 178 20.12 -8.08 0.59
N ALA A 179 21.35 -7.58 0.68
CA ALA A 179 22.02 -6.98 -0.48
C ALA A 179 22.57 -8.08 -1.40
N LEU A 180 22.38 -7.94 -2.72
CA LEU A 180 22.90 -8.86 -3.72
C LEU A 180 23.96 -8.15 -4.57
N ASP A 181 24.82 -8.90 -5.26
CA ASP A 181 25.85 -8.31 -6.13
C ASP A 181 25.25 -7.48 -7.28
N ASN A 182 24.03 -7.82 -7.71
CA ASN A 182 23.35 -7.20 -8.84
C ASN A 182 21.92 -6.74 -8.49
N GLY A 183 21.70 -6.30 -7.26
CA GLY A 183 20.40 -5.87 -6.79
C GLY A 183 20.28 -5.95 -5.28
N TYR A 184 19.05 -6.04 -4.79
CA TYR A 184 18.79 -6.28 -3.37
C TYR A 184 17.43 -6.93 -3.20
N ILE A 185 17.27 -7.65 -2.10
CA ILE A 185 15.97 -8.15 -1.65
C ILE A 185 15.52 -7.25 -0.50
N PHE A 186 14.29 -6.77 -0.56
CA PHE A 186 13.66 -6.03 0.51
C PHE A 186 12.27 -6.62 0.77
N GLN A 187 12.07 -7.12 2.00
CA GLN A 187 10.83 -7.77 2.43
C GLN A 187 10.32 -8.85 1.48
N GLY A 188 11.21 -9.72 1.01
CA GLY A 188 10.85 -10.83 0.13
C GLY A 188 10.65 -10.45 -1.33
N VAL A 189 10.76 -9.17 -1.70
CA VAL A 189 10.77 -8.72 -3.10
C VAL A 189 12.21 -8.45 -3.53
N GLU A 190 12.63 -9.07 -4.63
CA GLU A 190 13.94 -8.84 -5.25
C GLU A 190 13.87 -7.72 -6.26
N PHE A 191 14.81 -6.80 -6.19
CA PHE A 191 14.95 -5.64 -7.06
C PHE A 191 16.26 -5.70 -7.82
N SER A 192 16.24 -5.19 -9.06
CA SER A 192 17.45 -4.86 -9.82
C SER A 192 18.22 -3.70 -9.17
N PRO A 193 19.43 -3.36 -9.65
CA PRO A 193 20.13 -2.15 -9.21
C PRO A 193 19.42 -0.85 -9.60
N THR A 194 18.38 -0.94 -10.44
CA THR A 194 17.55 0.16 -10.92
C THR A 194 16.14 0.12 -10.31
N ASP A 195 15.99 -0.48 -9.13
CA ASP A 195 14.74 -0.58 -8.36
C ASP A 195 13.58 -1.26 -9.10
N THR A 196 13.88 -2.12 -10.07
CA THR A 196 12.86 -2.86 -10.82
C THR A 196 12.60 -4.22 -10.17
N PRO A 197 11.35 -4.56 -9.76
CA PRO A 197 11.03 -5.87 -9.20
C PRO A 197 11.35 -7.00 -10.18
N ARG A 198 12.05 -8.04 -9.71
CA ARG A 198 12.50 -9.20 -10.50
C ARG A 198 11.90 -10.52 -10.02
N ALA A 199 11.81 -10.71 -8.72
CA ALA A 199 11.34 -11.96 -8.13
C ALA A 199 10.65 -11.73 -6.79
N TYR A 200 9.84 -12.70 -6.39
CA TYR A 200 9.17 -12.76 -5.09
C TYR A 200 9.59 -14.05 -4.41
N TRP A 201 10.06 -13.93 -3.17
CA TRP A 201 10.55 -15.04 -2.36
C TRP A 201 9.43 -15.56 -1.49
N LEU A 202 8.90 -16.72 -1.85
CA LEU A 202 7.73 -17.31 -1.19
C LEU A 202 8.12 -18.54 -0.37
N PHE A 203 7.46 -18.76 0.76
CA PHE A 203 7.48 -20.03 1.47
C PHE A 203 6.78 -21.12 0.65
N ASP A 204 7.28 -22.35 0.73
CA ASP A 204 6.67 -23.51 0.06
C ASP A 204 5.28 -23.85 0.61
N ALA A 205 5.09 -23.61 1.91
CA ALA A 205 3.85 -23.81 2.64
C ALA A 205 3.50 -22.56 3.44
N HIS A 206 2.21 -22.39 3.76
CA HIS A 206 1.76 -21.25 4.54
C HIS A 206 2.40 -21.31 5.95
N PRO A 207 3.12 -20.28 6.42
CA PRO A 207 3.88 -20.34 7.67
C PRO A 207 3.02 -20.48 8.93
N GLY A 208 1.71 -20.26 8.81
CA GLY A 208 0.71 -20.53 9.86
C GLY A 208 0.04 -21.91 9.80
N GLN A 209 0.44 -22.79 8.87
CA GLN A 209 -0.03 -24.17 8.79
C GLN A 209 1.07 -25.12 9.30
N PRO A 210 0.71 -26.19 10.06
CA PRO A 210 1.66 -27.19 10.53
C PRO A 210 2.19 -28.10 9.40
#